data_AF-A0A7C6F742-F1
#
_entry.id   AF-A0A7C6F742-F1
#
_cell.length_a   1.000
_cell.length_b   1.000
_cell.length_c   1.000
_cell.angle_alpha   90.00
_cell.angle_beta   90.00
_cell.angle_gamma   90.00
#
_symmetry.space_group_name_H-M   'P 1'
#
loop_
_entity.id
_entity.type
_entity.pdbx_description
1 polymer ?
#
loop_
_entity_poly.entity_id
_entity_poly.type
_entity_poly.pdbx_seq_one_letter_code
_entity_poly.pdbx_strand_id
1 'polypeptide(L)'
;MRLTSKCLAAWGCGVVSTVLAAEADPQRIVIVADSRQASGWKAWLTNLYNESYLYFALATVLIIPIAGLAIGKLMDVLLVALGVDLKSRRLAEH
;
A
#
# COMPACT_ATOMS: atom_id res chain seq x y z
N MET A 1 -30.35 3.09 14.20
CA MET A 1 -29.39 2.35 13.35
C MET A 1 -29.40 2.84 11.89
N ARG A 2 -29.31 4.15 11.63
CA ARG A 2 -29.28 4.75 10.27
C ARG A 2 -28.16 5.78 10.07
N LEU A 3 -27.24 5.93 11.03
CA LEU A 3 -26.19 6.95 11.00
C LEU A 3 -24.85 6.44 10.44
N THR A 4 -24.61 5.13 10.44
CA THR A 4 -23.33 4.53 10.00
C THR A 4 -23.21 4.42 8.47
N SER A 5 -24.33 4.29 7.75
CA SER A 5 -24.33 4.11 6.28
C SER A 5 -24.04 5.42 5.52
N LYS A 6 -24.45 6.58 6.05
CA LYS A 6 -24.22 7.88 5.39
C LYS A 6 -22.76 8.33 5.46
N CYS A 7 -22.03 7.97 6.53
CA CYS A 7 -20.61 8.30 6.66
C CYS A 7 -19.72 7.42 5.78
N LEU A 8 -20.10 6.16 5.54
CA LEU A 8 -19.34 5.25 4.68
C LEU A 8 -19.46 5.62 3.19
N ALA A 9 -20.63 6.09 2.76
CA ALA A 9 -20.84 6.60 1.40
C ALA A 9 -20.11 7.94 1.15
N ALA A 10 -20.01 8.79 2.18
CA ALA A 10 -19.26 10.05 2.11
C ALA A 10 -17.74 9.82 2.00
N TRP A 11 -17.21 8.78 2.64
CA TRP A 11 -15.82 8.36 2.46
C TRP A 11 -15.58 7.72 1.08
N GLY A 12 -16.50 6.91 0.56
CA GLY A 12 -16.36 6.28 -0.75
C GLY A 12 -16.33 7.26 -1.93
N CYS A 13 -17.16 8.31 -1.89
CA CYS A 13 -17.22 9.31 -2.98
C CYS A 13 -16.09 10.36 -2.90
N GLY A 14 -15.60 10.71 -1.70
CA GLY A 14 -14.58 11.75 -1.55
C GLY A 14 -13.21 11.35 -2.11
N VAL A 15 -12.88 10.05 -2.08
CA VAL A 15 -11.58 9.53 -2.55
C VAL A 15 -11.50 9.51 -4.08
N VAL A 16 -12.61 9.31 -4.78
CA VAL A 16 -12.63 9.31 -6.25
C VAL A 16 -12.44 10.72 -6.80
N SER A 17 -13.04 11.73 -6.16
CA SER A 17 -12.90 13.12 -6.58
C SER A 17 -11.50 13.69 -6.34
N THR A 18 -10.79 13.27 -5.28
CA THR A 18 -9.41 13.72 -5.02
C THR A 18 -8.38 13.06 -5.94
N VAL A 19 -8.66 11.86 -6.44
CA VAL A 19 -7.83 11.19 -7.45
C VAL A 19 -7.97 11.85 -8.83
N LEU A 20 -9.17 12.32 -9.19
CA LEU A 20 -9.43 13.05 -10.45
C LEU A 20 -9.05 14.53 -10.39
N ALA A 21 -9.06 15.17 -9.22
CA ALA A 21 -8.73 16.59 -9.06
C ALA A 21 -7.20 16.88 -8.94
N ALA A 22 -6.36 15.84 -8.91
CA ALA A 22 -4.90 15.99 -8.92
C ALA A 22 -4.33 16.40 -10.30
N GLU A 23 -5.18 16.58 -11.32
CA GLU A 23 -4.80 16.98 -12.68
C GLU A 23 -4.78 18.51 -12.89
N ALA A 24 -4.99 19.32 -11.84
CA ALA A 24 -4.93 20.77 -11.93
C ALA A 24 -3.49 21.29 -11.71
N ASP A 25 -2.77 21.40 -12.82
CA ASP A 25 -1.51 22.14 -13.03
C ASP A 25 -0.35 21.85 -12.05
N PRO A 26 0.46 20.80 -12.32
CA PRO A 26 1.76 20.71 -11.70
C PRO A 26 2.63 21.78 -12.37
N GLN A 27 2.85 22.90 -11.66
CA GLN A 27 4.15 23.57 -11.69
C GLN A 27 5.19 22.47 -11.87
N ARG A 28 5.88 22.43 -13.03
CA ARG A 28 6.72 21.30 -13.47
C ARG A 28 7.94 21.17 -12.53
N ILE A 29 7.68 20.74 -11.31
CA ILE A 29 8.66 20.29 -10.35
C ILE A 29 9.07 18.94 -10.89
N VAL A 30 10.25 18.92 -11.50
CA VAL A 30 10.87 17.68 -11.94
C VAL A 30 11.33 16.96 -10.67
N ILE A 31 10.50 16.05 -10.18
CA ILE A 31 10.85 15.19 -9.05
C ILE A 31 11.74 14.10 -9.63
N VAL A 32 13.05 14.26 -9.42
CA VAL A 32 14.08 13.29 -9.79
C VAL A 32 14.58 12.65 -8.50
N ALA A 33 14.61 11.33 -8.46
CA ALA A 33 15.20 10.62 -7.34
C ALA A 33 16.74 10.65 -7.49
N ASP A 34 17.46 11.00 -6.42
CA ASP A 34 18.92 11.06 -6.43
C ASP A 34 19.51 9.64 -6.55
N SER A 35 20.08 9.33 -7.73
CA SER A 35 20.68 8.02 -8.04
C SER A 35 22.18 7.95 -7.73
N ARG A 36 22.80 9.05 -7.28
CA ARG A 36 24.26 9.18 -7.17
C ARG A 36 24.88 8.32 -6.07
N GLN A 37 24.16 8.11 -4.96
CA GLN A 37 24.60 7.27 -3.85
C GLN A 37 23.78 5.96 -3.73
N ALA A 38 22.87 5.74 -4.66
CA ALA A 38 22.07 4.52 -4.69
C ALA A 38 22.93 3.38 -5.25
N SER A 39 22.92 2.23 -4.57
CA SER A 39 23.62 1.02 -5.02
C SER A 39 22.71 -0.20 -4.91
N GLY A 40 22.95 -1.19 -5.77
CA GLY A 40 22.19 -2.44 -5.82
C GLY A 40 20.71 -2.23 -6.15
N TRP A 41 19.81 -2.87 -5.38
CA TRP A 41 18.37 -2.82 -5.59
C TRP A 41 17.78 -1.41 -5.46
N LYS A 42 18.39 -0.55 -4.62
CA LYS A 42 17.97 0.84 -4.47
C LYS A 42 18.25 1.63 -5.74
N ALA A 43 19.43 1.45 -6.36
CA ALA A 43 19.75 2.08 -7.65
C ALA A 43 18.79 1.65 -8.75
N TRP A 44 18.44 0.36 -8.78
CA TRP A 44 17.46 -0.15 -9.74
C TRP A 44 16.09 0.53 -9.57
N LEU A 45 15.58 0.62 -8.33
CA LEU A 45 14.30 1.26 -8.06
C LEU A 45 14.31 2.76 -8.38
N THR A 46 15.40 3.45 -8.04
CA THR A 46 15.62 4.88 -8.33
C THR A 46 15.71 5.14 -9.83
N ASN A 47 16.42 4.31 -10.59
CA ASN A 47 16.51 4.45 -12.04
C ASN A 47 15.16 4.14 -12.71
N LEU A 48 14.42 3.14 -12.22
CA LEU A 48 13.09 2.82 -12.75
C LEU A 48 12.12 4.01 -12.60
N TYR A 49 12.17 4.71 -11.46
CA TYR A 49 11.38 5.92 -11.22
C TYR A 49 11.77 7.07 -12.16
N ASN A 50 13.06 7.26 -12.41
CA ASN A 50 13.57 8.35 -13.25
C ASN A 50 13.35 8.12 -14.75
N GLU A 51 13.39 6.86 -15.20
CA GLU A 51 13.24 6.51 -16.62
C GLU A 51 11.77 6.33 -17.02
N SER A 52 10.92 5.76 -16.15
CA SER A 52 9.55 5.44 -16.53
C SER A 52 8.57 5.28 -15.35
N TYR A 53 7.70 6.29 -15.20
CA TYR A 53 6.69 6.30 -14.15
C TYR A 53 5.67 5.15 -14.26
N LEU A 54 5.35 4.69 -15.47
CA LEU A 54 4.38 3.61 -15.68
C LEU A 54 4.91 2.27 -15.16
N TYR A 55 6.16 1.92 -15.47
CA TYR A 55 6.77 0.69 -14.97
C TYR A 55 6.98 0.74 -13.47
N PHE A 56 7.35 1.90 -12.92
CA PHE A 56 7.41 2.11 -11.48
C PHE A 56 6.06 1.91 -10.79
N ALA A 57 4.98 2.45 -11.36
CA ALA A 57 3.62 2.28 -10.83
C ALA A 57 3.18 0.80 -10.86
N LEU A 58 3.40 0.09 -11.96
CA LEU A 58 3.07 -1.34 -12.05
C LEU A 58 3.89 -2.18 -11.07
N ALA A 59 5.19 -1.90 -10.95
CA ALA A 59 6.05 -2.61 -10.00
C ALA A 59 5.55 -2.44 -8.56
N THR A 60 5.23 -1.21 -8.15
CA THR A 60 4.76 -0.93 -6.77
C THR A 60 3.37 -1.49 -6.49
N VAL A 61 2.44 -1.43 -7.45
CA VAL A 61 1.10 -2.04 -7.35
C VAL A 61 1.16 -3.54 -7.15
N LEU A 62 2.19 -4.23 -7.66
CA LEU A 62 2.39 -5.66 -7.46
C LEU A 62 3.18 -5.96 -6.19
N ILE A 63 4.30 -5.28 -5.96
CA ILE A 63 5.22 -5.57 -4.86
C ILE A 63 4.57 -5.32 -3.50
N ILE A 64 3.83 -4.22 -3.33
CA ILE A 64 3.28 -3.82 -2.03
C ILE A 64 2.24 -4.83 -1.52
N PRO A 65 1.20 -5.23 -2.30
CA PRO A 65 0.24 -6.23 -1.83
C PRO A 65 0.88 -7.60 -1.58
N ILE A 66 1.81 -8.02 -2.43
CA ILE A 66 2.51 -9.31 -2.25
C ILE A 66 3.33 -9.30 -0.96
N ALA A 67 4.09 -8.23 -0.71
CA ALA A 67 4.84 -8.07 0.52
C ALA A 67 3.91 -8.03 1.76
N GLY A 68 2.79 -7.32 1.66
CA GLY A 68 1.77 -7.28 2.71
C GLY A 68 1.19 -8.66 3.05
N LEU A 69 0.87 -9.46 2.04
CA LEU A 69 0.40 -10.83 2.23
C LEU A 69 1.49 -11.72 2.84
N ALA A 70 2.73 -11.60 2.39
CA ALA A 70 3.85 -12.36 2.93
C ALA A 70 4.10 -12.03 4.41
N ILE A 71 4.13 -10.75 4.77
CA ILE A 71 4.29 -10.29 6.15
C ILE A 71 3.09 -10.71 7.01
N GLY A 72 1.87 -10.62 6.48
CA GLY A 72 0.67 -11.09 7.18
C GLY A 72 0.74 -12.58 7.51
N LYS A 73 1.15 -13.41 6.54
CA LYS A 73 1.36 -14.85 6.77
C LYS A 73 2.48 -15.13 7.76
N LEU A 74 3.55 -14.34 7.72
CA LEU A 74 4.63 -14.45 8.70
C LEU A 74 4.14 -14.11 10.12
N MET A 75 3.32 -13.06 10.26
CA MET A 75 2.71 -12.67 11.53
C MET A 75 1.77 -13.76 12.07
N ASP A 76 0.96 -14.39 11.22
CA ASP A 76 0.13 -15.52 11.63
C ASP A 76 0.97 -16.65 12.26
N VAL A 77 2.12 -16.97 11.66
CA VAL A 77 3.03 -18.01 12.18
C VAL A 77 3.65 -17.58 13.51
N LEU A 78 4.08 -16.32 13.63
CA LEU A 78 4.68 -15.80 14.85
C LEU A 78 3.67 -15.76 16.01
N LEU A 79 2.40 -15.40 15.76
CA LEU A 79 1.35 -15.41 16.78
C LEU A 79 1.06 -16.82 17.29
N VAL A 80 1.06 -17.82 16.41
CA VAL A 80 0.95 -19.23 16.80
C VAL A 80 2.16 -19.66 17.62
N ALA A 81 3.37 -19.27 17.23
CA ALA A 81 4.59 -19.58 17.97
C ALA A 81 4.62 -18.96 19.37
N LEU A 82 3.99 -17.80 19.56
CA LEU A 82 3.84 -17.11 20.85
C LEU A 82 2.68 -17.65 21.70
N GLY A 83 1.92 -18.63 21.21
CA GLY A 83 0.77 -19.21 21.93
C GLY A 83 -0.48 -18.33 21.95
N VAL A 84 -0.49 -17.22 21.20
CA VAL A 84 -1.68 -16.37 21.01
C VAL A 84 -2.46 -16.91 19.81
N ASP A 85 -3.19 -18.00 20.04
CA ASP A 85 -4.06 -18.57 19.02
C ASP A 85 -5.50 -18.04 19.16
N LEU A 86 -5.87 -17.12 18.28
CA LEU A 86 -7.23 -16.56 18.21
C LEU A 86 -8.21 -17.51 17.51
N LYS A 87 -7.74 -18.59 16.86
CA LYS A 87 -8.62 -19.57 16.19
C LYS A 87 -9.27 -20.52 17.17
N SER A 88 -8.51 -21.06 18.14
CA SER A 88 -9.06 -21.94 19.18
C SER A 88 -10.03 -21.22 20.12
N ARG A 89 -9.79 -19.93 20.44
CA ARG A 89 -10.67 -19.16 21.34
C ARG A 89 -12.08 -18.94 20.78
N ARG A 90 -12.20 -18.70 19.47
CA ARG A 90 -13.50 -18.45 18.82
C ARG A 90 -14.39 -19.71 18.73
N LEU A 91 -13.79 -20.89 18.72
CA LEU A 91 -14.48 -22.19 18.76
C LEU A 91 -14.95 -22.59 20.18
N ALA A 92 -14.37 -22.00 21.22
CA ALA A 92 -14.75 -22.25 22.61
C ALA A 92 -15.93 -21.38 23.08
N GLU A 93 -16.27 -20.31 22.34
CA GLU A 93 -17.35 -19.37 22.67
C GLU A 93 -18.66 -19.57 21.86
N HIS A 94 -18.75 -20.63 21.04
CA HIS A 94 -19.99 -21.02 20.34
C HIS A 94 -20.42 -22.43 20.76
#